data_AF-A0ABD4YC38-F1
#
_entry.id   AF-A0ABD4YC38-F1
#
_cell.length_a   1.000
_cell.length_b   1.000
_cell.length_c   1.000
_cell.angle_alpha   90.00
_cell.angle_beta   90.00
_cell.angle_gamma   90.00
#
_symmetry.space_group_name_H-M   'P 1'
#
loop_
_entity.id
_entity.type
_entity.pdbx_description
1 polymer ?
#
loop_
_entity_poly.entity_id
_entity_poly.type
_entity_poly.pdbx_seq_one_letter_code
_entity_poly.pdbx_strand_id
1 'polypeptide(L)'
;MLDLQSGDVFLMCGDAKHSEYLAAAQRMLYKGAKSSHVLLSVGDGAFVHSTADAGVGFVFFENVLKDCKNGWRVIRMKGLRDDQREAMVKAAIYYIDQAYNYKFFFKSNDRTSFCSELVAKAFEDAGISLFGKTTGTITPADFDRAADGDELWLDVTEQYTEGFKEIAKEPYPYRFGYGTMVAAVRKRQVAMASMDRLLESFKHMSENGGLSKEFYEKAVNMEAQFRESKNISFWNEKKYPIQGETDGTEKS
;
A
#
# COMPACT_ATOMS: atom_id res chain seq x y z
N MET A 1 -9.17 -24.80 -1.03
CA MET A 1 -9.25 -23.34 -1.18
C MET A 1 -7.82 -22.82 -1.08
N LEU A 2 -7.39 -21.91 -1.95
CA LEU A 2 -6.03 -21.37 -1.89
C LEU A 2 -5.87 -20.56 -0.60
N ASP A 3 -4.78 -20.77 0.14
CA ASP A 3 -4.53 -20.09 1.41
C ASP A 3 -3.60 -18.86 1.23
N LEU A 4 -3.95 -17.99 0.27
CA LEU A 4 -3.22 -16.76 -0.03
C LEU A 4 -3.97 -15.57 0.57
N GLN A 5 -3.57 -15.15 1.77
CA GLN A 5 -4.33 -14.18 2.55
C GLN A 5 -3.78 -12.76 2.41
N SER A 6 -4.68 -11.77 2.45
CA SER A 6 -4.29 -10.38 2.60
C SER A 6 -3.64 -10.13 3.97
N GLY A 7 -2.60 -9.31 4.00
CA GLY A 7 -1.79 -9.05 5.19
C GLY A 7 -0.58 -9.98 5.35
N ASP A 8 -0.46 -11.03 4.53
CA ASP A 8 0.77 -11.80 4.45
C ASP A 8 1.90 -10.95 3.84
N VAL A 9 3.13 -11.16 4.30
CA VAL A 9 4.30 -10.40 3.86
C VAL A 9 5.21 -11.31 3.05
N PHE A 10 5.40 -10.98 1.78
CA PHE A 10 6.33 -11.68 0.89
C PHE A 10 7.74 -11.08 1.05
N LEU A 11 8.69 -11.91 1.46
CA LEU A 11 10.09 -11.58 1.64
C LEU A 11 10.86 -12.02 0.39
N MET A 12 11.18 -11.05 -0.45
CA MET A 12 11.73 -11.28 -1.79
C MET A 12 13.26 -11.22 -1.78
N CYS A 13 13.86 -12.22 -2.42
CA CYS A 13 15.28 -12.25 -2.75
C CYS A 13 15.47 -11.80 -4.21
N GLY A 14 15.60 -10.49 -4.44
CA GLY A 14 15.72 -9.94 -5.80
C GLY A 14 16.92 -10.47 -6.59
N ASP A 15 16.74 -10.66 -7.90
CA ASP A 15 17.76 -11.24 -8.79
C ASP A 15 18.82 -10.23 -9.27
N ALA A 16 18.52 -8.93 -9.18
CA ALA A 16 19.40 -7.88 -9.67
C ALA A 16 20.64 -7.64 -8.77
N LYS A 17 21.74 -7.13 -9.36
CA LYS A 17 23.00 -6.82 -8.64
C LYS A 17 22.80 -5.87 -7.45
N HIS A 18 21.90 -4.89 -7.58
CA HIS A 18 21.60 -3.97 -6.47
C HIS A 18 20.89 -4.67 -5.31
N SER A 19 20.07 -5.70 -5.59
CA SER A 19 19.40 -6.52 -4.60
C SER A 19 20.40 -7.34 -3.78
N GLU A 20 21.46 -7.86 -4.41
CA GLU A 20 22.53 -8.57 -3.69
C GLU A 20 23.27 -7.64 -2.71
N TYR A 21 23.59 -6.41 -3.14
CA TYR A 21 24.21 -5.42 -2.28
C TYR A 21 23.31 -5.05 -1.09
N LEU A 22 22.02 -4.82 -1.33
CA LEU A 22 21.05 -4.52 -0.27
C LEU A 22 20.92 -5.68 0.72
N ALA A 23 20.79 -6.93 0.25
CA ALA A 23 20.75 -8.10 1.12
C ALA A 23 22.05 -8.25 1.93
N ALA A 24 23.21 -7.99 1.33
CA ALA A 24 24.49 -8.01 2.04
C ALA A 24 24.58 -6.92 3.11
N ALA A 25 24.16 -5.69 2.81
CA ALA A 25 24.11 -4.59 3.78
C ALA A 25 23.20 -4.92 4.96
N GLN A 26 22.05 -5.56 4.68
CA GLN A 26 21.12 -6.00 5.72
C GLN A 26 21.69 -7.04 6.68
N ARG A 27 22.71 -7.80 6.28
CA ARG A 27 23.38 -8.76 7.19
C ARG A 27 24.11 -8.08 8.35
N MET A 28 24.40 -6.78 8.24
CA MET A 28 24.91 -5.98 9.36
C MET A 28 23.83 -5.75 10.43
N LEU A 29 22.55 -5.71 10.04
CA LEU A 29 21.41 -5.55 10.96
C LEU A 29 20.98 -6.89 11.55
N TYR A 30 21.01 -7.96 10.74
CA TYR A 30 20.69 -9.32 11.17
C TYR A 30 21.46 -10.33 10.34
N LYS A 31 22.32 -11.14 10.96
CA LYS A 31 23.21 -12.08 10.25
C LYS A 31 22.46 -13.05 9.32
N GLY A 32 21.21 -13.40 9.65
CA GLY A 32 20.35 -14.28 8.85
C GLY A 32 19.61 -13.59 7.71
N ALA A 33 19.81 -12.28 7.48
CA ALA A 33 19.13 -11.54 6.43
C ALA A 33 19.43 -12.10 5.03
N LYS A 34 18.36 -12.34 4.27
CA LYS A 34 18.33 -12.90 2.91
C LYS A 34 17.56 -12.00 1.95
N SER A 35 16.55 -11.31 2.45
CA SER A 35 15.56 -10.59 1.68
C SER A 35 16.04 -9.18 1.37
N SER A 36 15.99 -8.80 0.10
CA SER A 36 16.36 -7.44 -0.34
C SER A 36 15.14 -6.53 -0.43
N HIS A 37 13.95 -7.12 -0.51
CA HIS A 37 12.69 -6.42 -0.76
C HIS A 37 11.54 -7.11 -0.02
N VAL A 38 10.48 -6.36 0.28
CA VAL A 38 9.25 -6.92 0.87
C VAL A 38 8.02 -6.41 0.13
N LEU A 39 6.99 -7.26 0.07
CA LEU A 39 5.71 -6.95 -0.55
C LEU A 39 4.58 -7.32 0.40
N LEU A 40 3.49 -6.55 0.36
CA LEU A 40 2.27 -6.84 1.10
C LEU A 40 1.29 -7.59 0.20
N SER A 41 0.82 -8.76 0.63
CA SER A 41 -0.24 -9.50 -0.06
C SER A 41 -1.58 -8.80 0.11
N VAL A 42 -2.33 -8.66 -0.98
CA VAL A 42 -3.74 -8.25 -0.97
C VAL A 42 -4.67 -9.42 -1.33
N GLY A 43 -4.13 -10.65 -1.37
CA GLY A 43 -4.87 -11.88 -1.69
C GLY A 43 -4.74 -12.32 -3.15
N ASP A 44 -5.07 -13.60 -3.42
CA ASP A 44 -5.19 -14.17 -4.77
C ASP A 44 -3.98 -13.96 -5.70
N GLY A 45 -2.77 -13.93 -5.12
CA GLY A 45 -1.52 -13.73 -5.86
C GLY A 45 -1.26 -12.28 -6.29
N ALA A 46 -2.04 -11.32 -5.78
CA ALA A 46 -1.82 -9.90 -5.95
C ALA A 46 -1.05 -9.32 -4.74
N PHE A 47 -0.10 -8.44 -5.04
CA PHE A 47 0.73 -7.77 -4.05
C PHE A 47 0.79 -6.27 -4.31
N VAL A 48 1.13 -5.51 -3.26
CA VAL A 48 1.52 -4.11 -3.35
C VAL A 48 2.94 -3.97 -2.80
N HIS A 49 3.77 -3.20 -3.49
CA HIS A 49 5.14 -2.94 -3.08
C HIS A 49 5.59 -1.54 -3.49
N SER A 50 6.74 -1.09 -2.99
CA SER A 50 7.36 0.18 -3.39
C SER A 50 8.73 -0.05 -4.01
N THR A 51 8.91 0.26 -5.29
CA THR A 51 10.19 0.08 -6.00
C THR A 51 10.82 1.41 -6.39
N ALA A 52 12.15 1.42 -6.58
CA ALA A 52 12.87 2.66 -6.88
C ALA A 52 12.47 3.31 -8.22
N ASP A 53 12.12 2.49 -9.20
CA ASP A 53 11.76 2.90 -10.56
C ASP A 53 10.33 3.45 -10.68
N ALA A 54 9.37 2.86 -9.95
CA ALA A 54 7.94 3.15 -10.12
C ALA A 54 7.25 3.71 -8.86
N GLY A 55 7.88 3.62 -7.68
CA GLY A 55 7.22 3.93 -6.41
C GLY A 55 6.25 2.83 -5.99
N VAL A 56 5.16 3.20 -5.31
CA VAL A 56 4.16 2.25 -4.80
C VAL A 56 3.20 1.79 -5.90
N GLY A 57 3.11 0.48 -6.12
CA GLY A 57 2.25 -0.09 -7.15
C GLY A 57 1.82 -1.53 -6.89
N PHE A 58 0.83 -1.97 -7.66
CA PHE A 58 0.37 -3.35 -7.69
C PHE A 58 1.28 -4.22 -8.56
N VAL A 59 1.48 -5.46 -8.14
CA VAL A 59 2.18 -6.48 -8.93
C VAL A 59 1.50 -7.83 -8.74
N PHE A 60 1.44 -8.61 -9.82
CA PHE A 60 0.91 -9.97 -9.80
C PHE A 60 2.05 -10.99 -9.62
N PHE A 61 1.79 -12.12 -8.96
CA PHE A 61 2.82 -13.06 -8.53
C PHE A 61 3.74 -13.53 -9.67
N GLU A 62 3.23 -13.69 -10.89
CA GLU A 62 4.04 -14.11 -12.03
C GLU A 62 5.17 -13.13 -12.35
N ASN A 63 4.96 -11.83 -12.12
CA ASN A 63 6.00 -10.82 -12.29
C ASN A 63 6.92 -10.78 -11.07
N VAL A 64 6.39 -10.97 -9.86
CA VAL A 64 7.22 -11.10 -8.64
C VAL A 64 8.22 -12.25 -8.80
N LEU A 65 7.77 -13.42 -9.24
CA LEU A 65 8.60 -14.61 -9.37
C LEU A 65 9.63 -14.54 -10.51
N LYS A 66 9.38 -13.76 -11.57
CA LYS A 66 10.37 -13.55 -12.65
C LYS A 66 11.64 -12.85 -12.15
N ASP A 67 11.48 -11.95 -11.19
CA ASP A 67 12.58 -11.12 -10.68
C ASP A 67 13.11 -11.62 -9.32
N CYS A 68 12.69 -12.82 -8.89
CA CYS A 68 13.01 -13.38 -7.58
C CYS A 68 13.86 -14.63 -7.69
N LYS A 69 15.00 -14.65 -6.99
CA LYS A 69 15.84 -15.83 -6.77
C LYS A 69 15.17 -16.80 -5.79
N ASN A 70 15.65 -18.04 -5.79
CA ASN A 70 15.34 -19.03 -4.76
C ASN A 70 15.65 -18.50 -3.35
N GLY A 71 14.89 -18.96 -2.35
CA GLY A 71 15.08 -18.58 -0.95
C GLY A 71 14.17 -17.45 -0.47
N TRP A 72 13.24 -16.98 -1.31
CA TRP A 72 12.12 -16.14 -0.87
C TRP A 72 11.25 -16.88 0.14
N ARG A 73 10.54 -16.10 0.95
CA ARG A 73 9.64 -16.61 1.98
C ARG A 73 8.37 -15.79 2.03
N VAL A 74 7.31 -16.36 2.59
CA VAL A 74 6.11 -15.61 2.94
C VAL A 74 5.79 -15.85 4.40
N ILE A 75 5.55 -14.78 5.13
CA ILE A 75 5.19 -14.85 6.54
C ILE A 75 3.83 -14.24 6.81
N ARG A 76 3.12 -14.84 7.78
CA ARG A 76 1.78 -14.43 8.22
C ARG A 76 1.80 -14.14 9.72
N MET A 77 1.31 -12.98 10.12
CA MET A 77 1.11 -12.69 11.54
C MET A 77 -0.08 -13.50 12.08
N LYS A 78 0.09 -14.15 13.24
CA LYS A 78 -0.96 -14.92 13.90
C LYS A 78 -2.06 -14.00 14.43
N GLY A 79 -3.31 -14.47 14.37
CA GLY A 79 -4.44 -13.81 15.02
C GLY A 79 -4.93 -12.52 14.35
N LEU A 80 -4.53 -12.24 13.11
CA LEU A 80 -5.09 -11.12 12.35
C LEU A 80 -6.59 -11.30 12.13
N ARG A 81 -7.38 -10.34 12.61
CA ARG A 81 -8.82 -10.25 12.40
C ARG A 81 -9.14 -9.73 11.00
N ASP A 82 -10.36 -9.98 10.54
CA ASP A 82 -10.81 -9.56 9.19
C ASP A 82 -10.81 -8.04 9.02
N ASP A 83 -11.19 -7.28 10.05
CA ASP A 83 -11.15 -5.81 10.03
C ASP A 83 -9.71 -5.27 9.88
N GLN A 84 -8.73 -5.94 10.50
CA GLN A 84 -7.32 -5.57 10.36
C GLN A 84 -6.78 -5.88 8.97
N ARG A 85 -7.17 -7.02 8.40
CA ARG A 85 -6.80 -7.38 7.02
C ARG A 85 -7.39 -6.42 6.02
N GLU A 86 -8.66 -6.05 6.20
CA GLU A 86 -9.32 -5.03 5.37
C GLU A 86 -8.59 -3.67 5.50
N ALA A 87 -8.23 -3.27 6.73
CA ALA A 87 -7.47 -2.04 6.96
C ALA A 87 -6.11 -2.05 6.25
N MET A 88 -5.37 -3.16 6.30
CA MET A 88 -4.11 -3.31 5.56
C MET A 88 -4.29 -3.20 4.05
N VAL A 89 -5.34 -3.80 3.49
CA VAL A 89 -5.64 -3.69 2.05
C VAL A 89 -5.99 -2.24 1.69
N LYS A 90 -6.80 -1.56 2.51
CA LYS A 90 -7.13 -0.15 2.32
C LYS A 90 -5.88 0.73 2.39
N ALA A 91 -4.99 0.50 3.34
CA ALA A 91 -3.71 1.20 3.45
C ALA A 91 -2.83 0.96 2.22
N ALA A 92 -2.74 -0.29 1.73
CA ALA A 92 -2.01 -0.62 0.52
C ALA A 92 -2.53 0.16 -0.71
N ILE A 93 -3.87 0.29 -0.84
CA ILE A 93 -4.51 1.09 -1.89
C ILE A 93 -4.29 2.58 -1.68
N TYR A 94 -4.37 3.06 -0.43
CA TYR A 94 -4.21 4.47 -0.08
C TYR A 94 -2.88 5.03 -0.55
N TYR A 95 -1.80 4.24 -0.46
CA TYR A 95 -0.45 4.65 -0.81
C TYR A 95 -0.06 4.46 -2.28
N ILE A 96 -0.94 3.96 -3.15
CA ILE A 96 -0.64 3.77 -4.59
C ILE A 96 -0.15 5.09 -5.22
N ASP A 97 0.87 5.00 -6.08
CA ASP A 97 1.60 6.10 -6.73
C ASP A 97 2.44 7.00 -5.83
N GLN A 98 2.61 6.67 -4.54
CA GLN A 98 3.65 7.34 -3.76
C GLN A 98 5.02 7.10 -4.37
N ALA A 99 5.86 8.14 -4.39
CA ALA A 99 7.22 8.03 -4.89
C ALA A 99 8.08 7.16 -3.96
N TYR A 100 9.17 6.60 -4.51
CA TYR A 100 10.11 5.85 -3.70
C TYR A 100 10.86 6.74 -2.70
N ASN A 101 11.01 6.26 -1.46
CA ASN A 101 11.77 6.97 -0.45
C ASN A 101 13.27 6.68 -0.57
N TYR A 102 14.01 7.61 -1.18
CA TYR A 102 15.49 7.54 -1.27
C TYR A 102 16.21 7.99 0.02
N LYS A 103 15.48 8.59 0.97
CA LYS A 103 16.02 9.06 2.26
C LYS A 103 15.88 7.95 3.30
N PHE A 104 16.75 6.96 3.22
CA PHE A 104 16.78 5.83 4.15
C PHE A 104 16.94 6.27 5.63
N PHE A 105 16.22 5.61 6.53
CA PHE A 105 16.33 5.74 8.00
C PHE A 105 15.90 7.09 8.62
N PHE A 106 15.09 7.89 7.93
CA PHE A 106 14.47 9.08 8.50
C PHE A 106 12.98 8.86 8.81
N LYS A 107 12.36 9.81 9.52
CA LYS A 107 10.94 9.75 9.93
C LYS A 107 10.05 9.42 8.73
N SER A 108 9.17 8.44 8.90
CA SER A 108 8.09 8.09 7.96
C SER A 108 7.31 9.35 7.55
N ASN A 109 6.88 9.41 6.29
CA ASN A 109 6.07 10.52 5.79
C ASN A 109 5.00 10.06 4.78
N ASP A 110 4.02 10.92 4.51
CA ASP A 110 2.85 10.57 3.69
C ASP A 110 3.05 10.75 2.18
N ARG A 111 4.27 11.03 1.71
CA ARG A 111 4.55 11.32 0.28
C ARG A 111 5.44 10.28 -0.38
N THR A 112 6.20 9.55 0.41
CA THR A 112 7.14 8.55 -0.08
C THR A 112 7.11 7.30 0.77
N SER A 113 7.38 6.15 0.18
CA SER A 113 7.57 4.89 0.91
C SER A 113 8.74 4.11 0.30
N PHE A 114 9.57 3.47 1.12
CA PHE A 114 10.34 2.31 0.69
C PHE A 114 9.57 1.02 1.03
N CYS A 115 10.05 -0.14 0.59
CA CYS A 115 9.28 -1.37 0.61
C CYS A 115 8.80 -1.82 2.00
N SER A 116 9.68 -1.86 2.99
CA SER A 116 9.33 -2.26 4.36
C SER A 116 8.62 -1.16 5.14
N GLU A 117 8.83 0.12 4.81
CA GLU A 117 8.03 1.22 5.35
C GLU A 117 6.57 1.12 4.88
N LEU A 118 6.32 0.80 3.61
CA LEU A 118 4.97 0.60 3.09
C LEU A 118 4.23 -0.51 3.86
N VAL A 119 4.88 -1.67 4.05
CA VAL A 119 4.31 -2.77 4.83
C VAL A 119 4.06 -2.31 6.26
N ALA A 120 5.02 -1.65 6.89
CA ALA A 120 4.86 -1.16 8.25
C ALA A 120 3.72 -0.14 8.41
N LYS A 121 3.52 0.77 7.45
CA LYS A 121 2.38 1.71 7.43
C LYS A 121 1.05 0.95 7.39
N ALA A 122 0.95 -0.10 6.57
CA ALA A 122 -0.28 -0.90 6.50
C ALA A 122 -0.60 -1.62 7.82
N PHE A 123 0.42 -2.11 8.54
CA PHE A 123 0.23 -2.67 9.88
C PHE A 123 -0.12 -1.59 10.92
N GLU A 124 0.51 -0.43 10.85
CA GLU A 124 0.22 0.72 11.73
C GLU A 124 -1.23 1.22 11.57
N ASP A 125 -1.71 1.34 10.32
CA ASP A 125 -3.11 1.68 10.00
C ASP A 125 -4.11 0.62 10.50
N ALA A 126 -3.68 -0.64 10.62
CA ALA A 126 -4.44 -1.72 11.23
C ALA A 126 -4.32 -1.78 12.77
N GLY A 127 -3.67 -0.79 13.38
CA GLY A 127 -3.46 -0.68 14.83
C GLY A 127 -2.40 -1.64 15.38
N ILE A 128 -1.48 -2.13 14.54
CA ILE A 128 -0.46 -3.11 14.92
C ILE A 128 0.93 -2.48 14.83
N SER A 129 1.62 -2.40 15.97
CA SER A 129 3.02 -2.00 16.00
C SER A 129 3.93 -3.19 15.66
N LEU A 130 4.82 -2.99 14.69
CA LEU A 130 5.77 -4.02 14.25
C LEU A 130 7.12 -3.88 14.96
N PHE A 131 7.63 -4.99 15.49
CA PHE A 131 8.99 -5.17 15.98
C PHE A 131 9.45 -4.18 17.07
N GLY A 132 8.51 -3.47 17.72
CA GLY A 132 8.83 -2.40 18.68
C GLY A 132 9.59 -1.22 18.06
N LYS A 133 9.47 -1.03 16.74
CA LYS A 133 10.18 -0.01 15.97
C LYS A 133 9.24 1.04 15.41
N THR A 134 9.79 2.20 15.08
CA THR A 134 9.06 3.22 14.33
C THR A 134 8.99 2.83 12.85
N THR A 135 7.85 3.10 12.21
CA THR A 135 7.50 2.69 10.82
C THR A 135 8.62 2.94 9.80
N GLY A 136 9.25 4.13 9.82
CA GLY A 136 10.31 4.51 8.88
C GLY A 136 11.68 3.85 9.12
N THR A 137 11.83 3.05 10.19
CA THR A 137 13.09 2.38 10.55
C THR A 137 13.04 0.86 10.36
N ILE A 138 11.88 0.32 9.98
CA ILE A 138 11.70 -1.11 9.75
C ILE A 138 12.32 -1.48 8.40
N THR A 139 13.15 -2.52 8.41
CA THR A 139 13.90 -3.01 7.25
C THR A 139 13.46 -4.43 6.86
N PRO A 140 13.77 -4.91 5.64
CA PRO A 140 13.49 -6.31 5.30
C PRO A 140 14.18 -7.32 6.24
N ALA A 141 15.34 -6.96 6.80
CA ALA A 141 16.07 -7.74 7.79
C ALA A 141 15.27 -7.99 9.08
N ASP A 142 14.40 -7.05 9.45
CA ASP A 142 13.52 -7.20 10.62
C ASP A 142 12.46 -8.27 10.37
N PHE A 143 11.90 -8.31 9.16
CA PHE A 143 10.99 -9.37 8.77
C PHE A 143 11.68 -10.73 8.62
N ASP A 144 12.91 -10.77 8.08
CA ASP A 144 13.70 -12.01 8.03
C ASP A 144 13.98 -12.56 9.44
N ARG A 145 14.30 -11.69 10.39
CA ARG A 145 14.47 -12.07 11.79
C ARG A 145 13.19 -12.63 12.38
N ALA A 146 12.05 -12.01 12.08
CA ALA A 146 10.74 -12.48 12.54
C ALA A 146 10.43 -13.87 11.95
N ALA A 147 10.73 -14.08 10.66
CA ALA A 147 10.57 -15.35 9.99
C ALA A 147 11.44 -16.48 10.60
N ASP A 148 12.61 -16.15 11.15
CA ASP A 148 13.56 -17.14 11.68
C ASP A 148 13.31 -17.54 13.14
N GLY A 149 12.50 -16.80 13.92
CA GLY A 149 12.37 -17.11 15.35
C GLY A 149 11.33 -16.36 16.16
N ASP A 150 10.38 -15.66 15.54
CA ASP A 150 9.32 -14.97 16.27
C ASP A 150 8.04 -15.81 16.33
N GLU A 151 7.57 -16.09 17.55
CA GLU A 151 6.37 -16.89 17.78
C GLU A 151 5.09 -16.24 17.25
N LEU A 152 5.07 -14.94 16.97
CA LEU A 152 3.92 -14.22 16.41
C LEU A 152 3.77 -14.45 14.90
N TRP A 153 4.78 -14.98 14.23
CA TRP A 153 4.79 -15.17 12.78
C TRP A 153 4.75 -16.65 12.42
N LEU A 154 4.07 -16.94 11.31
CA LEU A 154 4.03 -18.24 10.67
C LEU A 154 4.73 -18.16 9.32
N ASP A 155 5.59 -19.11 9.02
CA ASP A 155 6.05 -19.32 7.66
C ASP A 155 4.93 -20.00 6.86
N VAL A 156 4.46 -19.32 5.82
CA VAL A 156 3.41 -19.81 4.90
C VAL A 156 3.92 -19.97 3.46
N THR A 157 5.24 -20.11 3.30
CA THR A 157 5.90 -20.19 1.98
C THR A 157 5.42 -21.38 1.15
N GLU A 158 5.14 -22.51 1.79
CA GLU A 158 4.65 -23.73 1.11
C GLU A 158 3.24 -23.50 0.55
N GLN A 159 2.34 -22.90 1.32
CA GLN A 159 0.99 -22.53 0.91
C GLN A 159 1.01 -21.59 -0.30
N TYR A 160 1.93 -20.63 -0.33
CA TYR A 160 2.13 -19.76 -1.47
C TYR A 160 2.70 -20.50 -2.68
N THR A 161 3.66 -21.39 -2.46
CA THR A 161 4.26 -22.21 -3.53
C THR A 161 3.20 -23.09 -4.20
N GLU A 162 2.36 -23.77 -3.41
CA GLU A 162 1.24 -24.55 -3.91
C GLU A 162 0.18 -23.66 -4.56
N GLY A 163 -0.18 -22.56 -3.90
CA GLY A 163 -1.20 -21.65 -4.40
C GLY A 163 -0.85 -21.06 -5.77
N PHE A 164 0.40 -20.66 -5.98
CA PHE A 164 0.89 -20.20 -7.28
C PHE A 164 0.85 -21.30 -8.34
N LYS A 165 1.18 -22.55 -7.99
CA LYS A 165 1.05 -23.68 -8.93
C LYS A 165 -0.40 -23.93 -9.33
N GLU A 166 -1.33 -23.84 -8.39
CA GLU A 166 -2.76 -23.99 -8.67
C GLU A 166 -3.28 -22.84 -9.55
N ILE A 167 -2.92 -21.59 -9.24
CA ILE A 167 -3.26 -20.44 -10.09
C ILE A 167 -2.69 -20.62 -11.50
N ALA A 168 -1.46 -21.12 -11.63
CA ALA A 168 -0.82 -21.33 -12.93
C ALA A 168 -1.51 -22.37 -13.82
N LYS A 169 -2.33 -23.29 -13.25
CA LYS A 169 -3.12 -24.24 -14.04
C LYS A 169 -4.26 -23.55 -14.81
N GLU A 170 -4.88 -22.54 -14.18
CA GLU A 170 -6.01 -21.78 -14.72
C GLU A 170 -5.83 -20.29 -14.38
N PRO A 171 -4.89 -19.57 -15.04
CA PRO A 171 -4.47 -18.23 -14.61
C PRO A 171 -5.48 -17.14 -14.97
N TYR A 172 -6.39 -17.39 -15.92
CA TYR A 172 -7.27 -16.37 -16.48
C TYR A 172 -8.20 -15.71 -15.43
N PRO A 173 -8.93 -16.46 -14.57
CA PRO A 173 -9.79 -15.86 -13.55
C PRO A 173 -9.02 -14.95 -12.59
N TYR A 174 -7.82 -15.35 -12.16
CA TYR A 174 -7.00 -14.58 -11.23
C TYR A 174 -6.43 -13.32 -11.87
N ARG A 175 -5.94 -13.41 -13.12
CA ARG A 175 -5.49 -12.24 -13.88
C ARG A 175 -6.64 -11.27 -14.16
N PHE A 176 -7.84 -11.79 -14.45
CA PHE A 176 -9.04 -10.99 -14.65
C PHE A 176 -9.44 -10.26 -13.36
N GLY A 177 -9.44 -10.95 -12.22
CA GLY A 177 -9.69 -10.36 -10.90
C GLY A 177 -8.68 -9.28 -10.56
N TYR A 178 -7.38 -9.58 -10.66
CA TYR A 178 -6.29 -8.61 -10.47
C TYR A 178 -6.44 -7.39 -11.39
N GLY A 179 -6.63 -7.61 -12.69
CA GLY A 179 -6.79 -6.54 -13.68
C GLY A 179 -8.01 -5.66 -13.40
N THR A 180 -9.12 -6.26 -12.98
CA THR A 180 -10.34 -5.54 -12.61
C THR A 180 -10.13 -4.69 -11.35
N MET A 181 -9.47 -5.24 -10.33
CA MET A 181 -9.12 -4.50 -9.10
C MET A 181 -8.24 -3.29 -9.44
N VAL A 182 -7.16 -3.48 -10.20
CA VAL A 182 -6.26 -2.40 -10.62
C VAL A 182 -7.04 -1.35 -11.42
N ALA A 183 -7.83 -1.77 -12.42
CA ALA A 183 -8.62 -0.85 -13.24
C ALA A 183 -9.63 -0.05 -12.41
N ALA A 184 -10.27 -0.66 -11.41
CA ALA A 184 -11.19 0.03 -10.52
C ALA A 184 -10.50 1.12 -9.68
N VAL A 185 -9.32 0.82 -9.11
CA VAL A 185 -8.50 1.80 -8.38
C VAL A 185 -8.09 2.95 -9.30
N ARG A 186 -7.56 2.64 -10.49
CA ARG A 186 -7.12 3.64 -11.48
C ARG A 186 -8.27 4.52 -11.96
N LYS A 187 -9.43 3.92 -12.27
CA LYS A 187 -10.64 4.65 -12.67
C LYS A 187 -11.05 5.66 -11.62
N ARG A 188 -10.96 5.29 -10.34
CA ARG A 188 -11.32 6.17 -9.23
C ARG A 188 -10.35 7.34 -9.08
N GLN A 189 -9.05 7.10 -9.16
CA GLN A 189 -8.04 8.18 -9.14
C GLN A 189 -8.25 9.17 -10.29
N VAL A 190 -8.50 8.67 -11.51
CA VAL A 190 -8.78 9.52 -12.68
C VAL A 190 -10.07 10.32 -12.52
N ALA A 191 -11.13 9.69 -12.01
CA ALA A 191 -12.40 10.38 -11.75
C ALA A 191 -12.23 11.52 -10.73
N MET A 192 -11.48 11.27 -9.65
CA MET A 192 -11.20 12.30 -8.63
C MET A 192 -10.36 13.45 -9.19
N ALA A 193 -9.29 13.15 -9.93
CA ALA A 193 -8.48 14.19 -10.58
C ALA A 193 -9.29 15.00 -11.62
N SER A 194 -10.23 14.35 -12.32
CA SER A 194 -11.13 15.02 -13.26
C SER A 194 -12.11 15.95 -12.54
N MET A 195 -12.66 15.51 -11.41
CA MET A 195 -13.50 16.35 -10.55
C MET A 195 -12.72 17.55 -10.01
N ASP A 196 -11.46 17.37 -9.62
CA ASP A 196 -10.62 18.47 -9.13
C ASP A 196 -10.47 19.59 -10.19
N ARG A 197 -10.23 19.20 -11.45
CA ARG A 197 -10.14 20.14 -12.59
C ARG A 197 -11.48 20.79 -12.91
N LEU A 198 -12.58 20.05 -12.79
CA LEU A 198 -13.93 20.58 -13.00
C LEU A 198 -14.26 21.66 -11.96
N LEU A 199 -13.98 21.40 -10.69
CA LEU A 199 -14.20 22.36 -9.61
C LEU A 199 -13.32 23.60 -9.75
N GLU A 200 -12.07 23.45 -10.21
CA GLU A 200 -11.21 24.59 -10.54
C GLU A 200 -11.78 25.43 -11.70
N SER A 201 -12.33 24.78 -12.72
CA SER A 201 -13.02 25.46 -13.82
C SER A 201 -14.28 26.18 -13.34
N PHE A 202 -15.07 25.57 -12.45
CA PHE A 202 -16.24 26.21 -11.83
C PHE A 202 -15.85 27.43 -10.99
N LYS A 203 -14.74 27.36 -10.25
CA LYS A 203 -14.20 28.50 -9.51
C LYS A 203 -13.93 29.68 -10.45
N HIS A 204 -13.20 29.44 -11.54
CA HIS A 204 -12.90 30.49 -12.53
C HIS A 204 -14.15 31.06 -13.23
N MET A 205 -15.13 30.21 -13.56
CA MET A 205 -16.40 30.69 -14.13
C MET A 205 -17.20 31.51 -13.11
N SER A 206 -17.17 31.13 -11.83
CA SER A 206 -17.83 31.88 -10.76
C SER A 206 -17.20 33.25 -10.54
N GLU A 207 -15.87 33.34 -10.55
CA GLU A 207 -15.13 34.60 -10.40
C GLU A 207 -15.39 35.57 -11.57
N ASN A 208 -15.62 35.04 -12.77
CA ASN A 208 -15.90 35.82 -13.98
C ASN A 208 -17.39 36.02 -14.28
N GLY A 209 -18.29 35.65 -13.36
CA GLY A 209 -19.75 35.84 -13.50
C GLY A 209 -20.45 34.88 -14.47
N GLY A 210 -19.76 33.87 -15.00
CA GLY A 210 -20.33 32.83 -15.87
C GLY A 210 -21.07 31.72 -15.12
N LEU A 211 -20.98 31.68 -13.79
CA LEU A 211 -21.62 30.71 -12.91
C LEU A 211 -21.92 31.36 -11.55
N SER A 212 -23.02 30.99 -10.89
CA SER A 212 -23.35 31.57 -9.59
C SER A 212 -22.43 31.06 -8.48
N LYS A 213 -22.01 31.95 -7.57
CA LYS A 213 -21.16 31.59 -6.43
C LYS A 213 -21.79 30.48 -5.58
N GLU A 214 -23.10 30.56 -5.37
CA GLU A 214 -23.87 29.54 -4.63
C GLU A 214 -23.76 28.15 -5.26
N PHE A 215 -23.81 28.04 -6.59
CA PHE A 215 -23.65 26.75 -7.26
C PHE A 215 -22.26 26.18 -7.04
N TYR A 216 -21.22 27.01 -7.17
CA TYR A 216 -19.84 26.59 -6.93
C TYR A 216 -19.64 26.11 -5.49
N GLU A 217 -20.12 26.86 -4.51
CA GLU A 217 -20.04 26.50 -3.09
C GLU A 217 -20.77 25.18 -2.81
N LYS A 218 -21.96 24.99 -3.39
CA LYS A 218 -22.70 23.72 -3.28
C LYS A 218 -21.92 22.55 -3.88
N ALA A 219 -21.31 22.72 -5.05
CA ALA A 219 -20.51 21.68 -5.70
C ALA A 219 -19.28 21.30 -4.85
N VAL A 220 -18.59 22.29 -4.28
CA VAL A 220 -17.45 22.07 -3.37
C VAL A 220 -17.89 21.31 -2.11
N ASN A 221 -19.01 21.70 -1.50
CA ASN A 221 -19.51 21.04 -0.30
C ASN A 221 -19.92 19.58 -0.57
N MET A 222 -20.60 19.32 -1.69
CA MET A 222 -20.95 17.95 -2.11
C MET A 222 -19.70 17.08 -2.29
N GLU A 223 -18.66 17.62 -2.93
CA GLU A 223 -17.40 16.89 -3.11
C GLU A 223 -16.67 16.66 -1.77
N ALA A 224 -16.67 17.64 -0.88
CA ALA A 224 -16.07 17.50 0.45
C ALA A 224 -16.76 16.39 1.26
N GLN A 225 -18.10 16.37 1.29
CA GLN A 225 -18.89 15.33 1.95
C GLN A 225 -18.66 13.94 1.33
N PHE A 226 -18.58 13.87 0.00
CA PHE A 226 -18.25 12.61 -0.69
C PHE A 226 -16.85 12.11 -0.28
N ARG A 227 -15.86 12.99 -0.16
CA ARG A 227 -14.50 12.62 0.23
C ARG A 227 -14.39 12.18 1.68
N GLU A 228 -15.19 12.70 2.59
CA GLU A 228 -15.20 12.25 3.99
C GLU A 228 -15.92 10.92 4.19
N SER A 229 -17.00 10.68 3.45
CA SER A 229 -17.86 9.50 3.65
C SER A 229 -17.39 8.24 2.91
N LYS A 230 -16.39 8.34 2.04
CA LYS A 230 -15.96 7.23 1.21
C LYS A 230 -15.12 6.20 1.97
N ASN A 231 -15.23 4.94 1.54
CA ASN A 231 -14.54 3.83 2.21
C ASN A 231 -13.04 3.67 1.87
N ILE A 232 -12.57 4.30 0.81
CA ILE A 232 -11.16 4.25 0.38
C ILE A 232 -10.76 5.65 -0.07
N SER A 233 -9.64 6.12 0.46
CA SER A 233 -9.00 7.37 0.09
C SER A 233 -7.66 7.08 -0.58
N PHE A 234 -7.06 8.10 -1.19
CA PHE A 234 -5.69 8.09 -1.70
C PHE A 234 -4.87 9.20 -1.02
N TRP A 235 -3.57 8.97 -0.87
CA TRP A 235 -2.66 9.88 -0.17
C TRP A 235 -2.52 11.27 -0.80
N ASN A 236 -2.76 11.39 -2.11
CA ASN A 236 -2.56 12.61 -2.90
C ASN A 236 -3.85 13.38 -3.16
N GLU A 237 -4.93 13.06 -2.46
CA GLU A 237 -6.21 13.72 -2.68
C GLU A 237 -6.22 15.17 -2.20
N LYS A 238 -6.80 16.04 -3.02
CA LYS A 238 -7.09 17.40 -2.62
C LYS A 238 -8.18 17.42 -1.53
N LYS A 239 -7.93 18.22 -0.48
CA LYS A 239 -8.91 18.53 0.57
C LYS A 239 -9.71 19.76 0.16
N TYR A 240 -11.02 19.69 0.36
CA TYR A 240 -11.96 20.78 0.13
C TYR A 240 -12.58 21.20 1.47
N PRO A 241 -12.79 22.50 1.69
CA PRO A 241 -13.43 22.97 2.91
C PRO A 241 -14.91 22.57 2.94
N ILE A 242 -15.39 22.10 4.09
CA ILE A 242 -16.81 21.91 4.37
C ILE A 242 -17.35 23.22 4.92
N GLN A 243 -18.32 23.81 4.25
CA GLN A 243 -19.01 24.98 4.78
C GLN A 243 -20.08 24.52 5.79
N GLY A 244 -19.89 24.84 7.07
CA GLY A 244 -20.83 24.50 8.15
C GLY A 244 -20.17 24.08 9.47
N GLU A 245 -18.88 23.73 9.48
CA GLU A 245 -18.10 23.64 10.72
C GLU A 245 -17.60 25.03 11.11
N THR A 246 -18.45 25.79 11.78
CA THR A 246 -18.04 26.98 12.53
C THR A 246 -17.10 26.58 13.67
N ASP A 247 -16.00 27.33 13.81
CA ASP A 247 -15.10 27.41 14.96
C ASP A 247 -15.70 26.89 16.27
N GLY A 248 -15.32 25.67 16.65
CA GLY A 248 -15.50 25.10 17.98
C GLY A 248 -14.33 25.38 18.93
N THR A 249 -13.46 26.33 18.60
CA THR A 249 -12.44 26.86 19.53
C THR A 249 -12.83 28.25 19.99
N GLU A 250 -13.95 28.34 20.72
CA GLU A 250 -14.07 29.36 21.75
C GLU A 250 -13.29 28.92 22.99
N LYS A 251 -12.38 29.80 23.37
CA LYS A 251 -11.56 29.77 24.57
C LYS A 251 -12.37 29.36 25.82
N SER A 252 -11.79 28.45 26.60
CA SER A 252 -11.78 28.53 28.07
C SER A 252 -10.46 27.99 28.58
#